data_AF-A0A848SQU5-F1
#
_entry.id   AF-A0A848SQU5-F1
#
_cell.length_a   1.000
_cell.length_b   1.000
_cell.length_c   1.000
_cell.angle_alpha   90.00
_cell.angle_beta   90.00
_cell.angle_gamma   90.00
#
_symmetry.space_group_name_H-M   'P 1'
#
loop_
_entity.id
_entity.type
_entity.pdbx_description
1 polymer ?
#
loop_
_entity_poly.entity_id
_entity_poly.type
_entity_poly.pdbx_seq_one_letter_code
_entity_poly.pdbx_strand_id
1 'polypeptide(L)'
;IDKNEDMKTAAYRELEEETGIPKRLTEFIAEAPDELTYDLPDDLVGKVWGGKFRGQRQKWYLLRFTGKDDDIDIETEHPEFASWKWATPSELPDLIVPFKRELYRQLLAEFAEYLTG
;
A
#
# COMPACT_ATOMS: atom_id res chain seq x y z
N ILE A 1 3.53 12.91 1.18
CA ILE A 1 2.82 13.29 2.42
C ILE A 1 3.07 14.75 2.68
N ASP A 2 2.01 15.54 2.67
CA ASP A 2 2.10 16.97 3.00
C ASP A 2 2.61 17.15 4.43
N LYS A 3 3.41 18.19 4.67
CA LYS A 3 4.18 18.37 5.92
C LYS A 3 3.32 18.49 7.19
N ASN A 4 2.01 18.65 7.07
CA ASN A 4 1.07 18.83 8.18
C ASN A 4 -0.08 17.80 8.18
N GLU A 5 -0.06 16.81 7.29
CA GLU A 5 -1.12 15.80 7.23
C GLU A 5 -0.80 14.64 8.18
N ASP A 6 -1.78 14.24 8.97
CA ASP A 6 -1.71 13.00 9.76
C ASP A 6 -1.58 11.79 8.82
N MET A 7 -0.65 10.88 9.11
CA MET A 7 -0.30 9.75 8.23
C MET A 7 -1.50 8.86 7.91
N LYS A 8 -2.41 8.68 8.89
CA LYS A 8 -3.63 7.90 8.71
C LYS A 8 -4.65 8.64 7.83
N THR A 9 -4.71 9.97 7.96
CA THR A 9 -5.52 10.82 7.08
C THR A 9 -5.03 10.75 5.63
N ALA A 10 -3.71 10.85 5.43
CA ALA A 10 -3.09 10.67 4.12
C ALA A 10 -3.40 9.28 3.54
N ALA A 11 -3.30 8.21 4.34
CA ALA A 11 -3.61 6.86 3.88
C ALA A 11 -5.07 6.69 3.39
N TYR A 12 -6.03 7.33 4.05
CA TYR A 12 -7.43 7.31 3.58
C TYR A 12 -7.63 8.14 2.30
N ARG A 13 -6.95 9.29 2.19
CA ARG A 13 -7.02 10.12 0.98
C ARG A 13 -6.46 9.36 -0.23
N GLU A 14 -5.27 8.79 -0.10
CA GLU A 14 -4.62 8.01 -1.17
C GLU A 14 -5.44 6.77 -1.54
N LEU A 15 -6.06 6.09 -0.56
CA LEU A 15 -6.97 4.97 -0.84
C LEU A 15 -8.13 5.42 -1.74
N GLU A 16 -8.79 6.53 -1.40
CA GLU A 16 -9.93 7.04 -2.16
C GLU A 16 -9.51 7.58 -3.54
N GLU A 17 -8.38 8.28 -3.62
CA GLU A 17 -7.85 8.83 -4.87
C GLU A 17 -7.41 7.76 -5.88
N GLU A 18 -6.89 6.63 -5.41
CA GLU A 18 -6.33 5.59 -6.30
C GLU A 18 -7.27 4.40 -6.54
N THR A 19 -8.22 4.14 -5.63
CA THR A 19 -9.11 2.97 -5.73
C THR A 19 -10.60 3.31 -5.68
N GLY A 20 -10.95 4.58 -5.49
CA GLY A 20 -12.33 5.03 -5.33
C GLY A 20 -12.96 4.59 -4.01
N ILE A 21 -12.27 3.79 -3.18
CA ILE A 21 -12.80 3.25 -1.93
C ILE A 21 -12.83 4.37 -0.87
N PRO A 22 -14.02 4.84 -0.49
CA PRO A 22 -14.13 5.89 0.50
C PRO A 22 -13.94 5.30 1.91
N LYS A 23 -13.40 6.12 2.82
CA LYS A 23 -13.17 5.74 4.23
C LYS A 23 -14.37 5.05 4.90
N ARG A 24 -15.61 5.44 4.56
CA ARG A 24 -16.85 4.85 5.13
C ARG A 24 -17.05 3.37 4.81
N LEU A 25 -16.40 2.85 3.76
CA LEU A 25 -16.43 1.43 3.36
C LEU A 25 -15.19 0.66 3.88
N THR A 26 -14.53 1.20 4.89
CA THR A 26 -13.37 0.59 5.51
C THR A 26 -13.46 0.61 7.03
N GLU A 27 -12.94 -0.43 7.65
CA GLU A 27 -12.71 -0.50 9.09
C GLU A 27 -11.21 -0.58 9.35
N PHE A 28 -10.69 0.31 10.19
CA PHE A 28 -9.30 0.27 10.59
C PHE A 28 -9.04 -0.93 11.50
N ILE A 29 -8.06 -1.76 11.14
CA ILE A 29 -7.67 -2.93 11.94
C ILE A 29 -6.40 -2.64 12.72
N ALA A 30 -5.32 -2.27 12.02
CA ALA A 30 -4.02 -2.08 12.63
C ALA A 30 -3.14 -1.09 11.85
N GLU A 31 -2.13 -0.56 12.53
CA GLU A 31 -1.02 0.20 11.96
C GLU A 31 0.24 -0.63 12.19
N ALA A 32 1.13 -0.73 11.20
CA ALA A 32 2.40 -1.40 11.37
C ALA A 32 3.22 -0.68 12.46
N PRO A 33 3.81 -1.39 13.44
CA PRO A 33 4.48 -0.76 14.58
C PRO A 33 5.66 0.11 14.10
N ASP A 34 6.43 -0.41 13.15
CA ASP A 34 7.60 0.25 12.58
C ASP A 34 7.37 0.72 11.13
N GLU A 35 8.15 1.73 10.74
CA GLU A 35 8.24 2.13 9.33
C GLU A 35 9.04 1.09 8.54
N LEU A 36 8.51 0.60 7.43
CA LEU A 36 9.21 -0.34 6.55
C LEU A 36 9.91 0.41 5.43
N THR A 37 11.10 -0.06 5.05
CA THR A 37 11.89 0.56 3.98
C THR A 37 12.21 -0.45 2.88
N TYR A 38 12.42 0.06 1.68
CA TYR A 38 13.01 -0.69 0.58
C TYR A 38 13.94 0.21 -0.22
N ASP A 39 14.99 -0.39 -0.78
CA ASP A 39 15.88 0.25 -1.74
C ASP A 39 15.47 -0.10 -3.17
N LEU A 40 15.73 0.83 -4.08
CA LEU A 40 15.65 0.63 -5.51
C LEU A 40 16.87 -0.19 -5.99
N PRO A 41 16.67 -1.08 -6.98
CA PRO A 41 17.78 -1.66 -7.73
C PRO A 41 18.67 -0.59 -8.34
N ASP A 42 19.98 -0.84 -8.46
CA ASP A 42 20.94 0.13 -9.02
C ASP A 42 20.58 0.60 -10.43
N ASP A 43 19.89 -0.22 -11.24
CA ASP A 43 19.41 0.19 -12.56
C ASP A 43 18.28 1.24 -12.52
N LEU A 44 17.51 1.30 -11.42
CA LEU A 44 16.43 2.28 -11.24
C LEU A 44 16.90 3.53 -10.47
N VAL A 45 17.98 3.41 -9.68
CA VAL A 45 18.62 4.54 -9.02
C VAL A 45 19.08 5.55 -10.07
N GLY A 46 18.72 6.82 -9.89
CA GLY A 46 19.05 7.87 -10.86
C GLY A 46 18.00 8.07 -11.97
N LYS A 47 17.15 7.07 -12.25
CA LYS A 47 16.13 7.13 -13.30
C LYS A 47 14.75 7.52 -12.78
N VAL A 48 14.39 7.03 -11.60
CA VAL A 48 13.13 7.38 -10.94
C VAL A 48 13.31 8.54 -9.96
N TRP A 49 12.25 9.32 -9.74
CA TRP A 49 12.23 10.47 -8.83
C TRP A 49 13.37 11.48 -9.04
N GLY A 50 13.78 11.66 -10.31
CA GLY A 50 14.87 12.57 -10.69
C GLY A 50 16.23 12.19 -10.08
N GLY A 51 16.41 10.92 -9.68
CA GLY A 51 17.65 10.40 -9.11
C GLY A 51 17.98 10.85 -7.69
N LYS A 52 17.04 11.51 -7.00
CA LYS A 52 17.27 12.10 -5.68
C LYS A 52 17.11 11.10 -4.53
N PHE A 53 16.48 9.96 -4.78
CA PHE A 53 16.11 9.01 -3.74
C PHE A 53 16.54 7.59 -4.12
N ARG A 54 17.08 6.87 -3.14
CA ARG A 54 17.53 5.47 -3.29
C ARG A 54 16.41 4.47 -2.96
N GLY A 55 15.31 4.91 -2.38
CA GLY A 55 14.27 4.04 -1.86
C GLY A 55 13.16 4.85 -1.21
N GLN A 56 12.25 4.17 -0.53
CA GLN A 56 11.22 4.83 0.28
C GLN A 56 11.17 4.25 1.68
N ARG A 57 10.68 5.09 2.58
CA ARG A 57 10.21 4.71 3.91
C ARG A 57 8.70 4.82 3.92
N GLN A 58 8.02 3.78 4.37
CA GLN A 58 6.57 3.65 4.28
C GLN A 58 5.99 3.23 5.63
N LYS A 59 4.95 3.95 6.04
CA LYS A 59 4.09 3.56 7.15
C LYS A 59 2.90 2.80 6.56
N TRP A 60 2.56 1.66 7.16
CA TRP A 60 1.53 0.77 6.63
C TRP A 60 0.32 0.68 7.55
N TYR A 61 -0.84 0.53 6.93
CA TYR A 61 -2.13 0.44 7.58
C TYR A 61 -2.90 -0.77 7.04
N LEU A 62 -3.47 -1.56 7.94
CA LEU A 62 -4.36 -2.66 7.60
C LEU A 62 -5.81 -2.19 7.76
N LEU A 63 -6.55 -2.26 6.66
CA LEU A 63 -7.96 -1.93 6.60
C LEU A 63 -8.76 -3.16 6.20
N ARG A 64 -9.92 -3.36 6.82
CA ARG A 64 -10.95 -4.30 6.36
C ARG A 64 -11.88 -3.54 5.43
N PHE A 65 -12.03 -4.02 4.21
CA PHE A 65 -13.04 -3.53 3.29
C PHE A 65 -14.42 -4.06 3.71
N THR A 66 -15.41 -3.18 3.82
CA THR A 66 -16.79 -3.50 4.27
C THR A 66 -17.84 -3.23 3.18
N GLY A 67 -17.40 -2.89 1.97
CA GLY A 67 -18.25 -2.70 0.79
C GLY A 67 -18.41 -3.96 -0.05
N LYS A 68 -18.77 -3.76 -1.32
CA LYS A 68 -18.84 -4.78 -2.38
C LYS A 68 -17.83 -4.46 -3.48
N ASP A 69 -17.51 -5.45 -4.32
CA ASP A 69 -16.54 -5.29 -5.40
C ASP A 69 -16.87 -4.13 -6.36
N ASP A 70 -18.16 -3.84 -6.62
CA ASP A 70 -18.59 -2.70 -7.44
C ASP A 70 -18.33 -1.32 -6.80
N ASP A 71 -17.96 -1.25 -5.52
CA ASP A 71 -17.58 0.00 -4.87
C ASP A 71 -16.08 0.32 -5.07
N ILE A 72 -15.32 -0.53 -5.76
CA ILE A 72 -13.92 -0.32 -6.13
C ILE A 72 -13.88 0.26 -7.54
N ASP A 73 -13.41 1.50 -7.66
CA ASP A 73 -13.29 2.21 -8.93
C ASP A 73 -11.85 2.70 -9.13
N ILE A 74 -11.12 2.01 -9.99
CA ILE A 74 -9.74 2.35 -10.35
C ILE A 74 -9.66 3.28 -11.58
N GLU A 75 -10.79 3.67 -12.17
CA GLU A 75 -10.86 4.64 -13.26
C GLU A 75 -10.86 6.08 -12.71
N THR A 76 -9.78 6.45 -12.03
CA THR A 76 -9.62 7.74 -11.32
C THR A 76 -9.07 8.83 -12.25
N GLU A 77 -8.96 10.08 -11.76
CA GLU A 77 -8.46 11.22 -12.56
C GLU A 77 -7.01 10.99 -13.07
N HIS A 78 -6.20 10.29 -12.28
CA HIS A 78 -4.83 9.92 -12.58
C HIS A 78 -4.61 8.43 -12.23
N PRO A 79 -5.03 7.49 -13.08
CA PRO A 79 -5.10 6.08 -12.71
C PRO A 79 -3.70 5.48 -12.48
N GLU A 80 -3.41 5.07 -11.25
CA GLU A 80 -2.20 4.30 -10.91
C GLU A 80 -2.39 2.79 -11.19
N PHE A 81 -3.63 2.30 -11.10
CA PHE A 81 -3.97 0.89 -11.32
C PHE A 81 -4.69 0.65 -12.66
N ALA A 82 -4.27 -0.40 -13.38
CA ALA A 82 -4.92 -0.85 -14.61
C ALA A 82 -5.89 -2.03 -14.41
N SER A 83 -5.73 -2.77 -13.30
CA SER A 83 -6.55 -3.92 -12.95
C SER A 83 -6.38 -4.27 -11.48
N TRP A 84 -7.39 -4.84 -10.85
CA TRP A 84 -7.33 -5.32 -9.48
C TRP A 84 -7.90 -6.74 -9.35
N LYS A 85 -7.50 -7.45 -8.29
CA LYS A 85 -8.11 -8.70 -7.84
C LYS A 85 -7.89 -8.86 -6.34
N TRP A 86 -8.79 -9.55 -5.66
CA TRP A 86 -8.51 -10.06 -4.33
C TRP A 86 -7.44 -11.16 -4.40
N ALA A 87 -6.47 -11.12 -3.48
CA ALA A 87 -5.43 -12.13 -3.35
C ALA A 87 -5.29 -12.53 -1.88
N THR A 88 -4.94 -13.78 -1.62
CA THR A 88 -4.62 -14.21 -0.27
C THR A 88 -3.30 -13.56 0.18
N PRO A 89 -3.13 -13.25 1.47
CA PRO A 89 -1.92 -12.57 1.94
C PRO A 89 -0.63 -13.32 1.58
N SER A 90 -0.65 -14.65 1.59
CA SER A 90 0.50 -15.50 1.23
C SER A 90 0.94 -15.37 -0.24
N GLU A 91 0.07 -14.92 -1.14
CA GLU A 91 0.41 -14.71 -2.57
C GLU A 91 1.10 -13.37 -2.83
N LEU A 92 0.95 -12.38 -1.93
CA LEU A 92 1.43 -11.01 -2.21
C LEU A 92 2.94 -10.90 -2.52
N PRO A 93 3.85 -11.65 -1.85
CA PRO A 93 5.28 -11.62 -2.18
C PRO A 93 5.60 -12.11 -3.60
N ASP A 94 4.73 -12.92 -4.20
CA ASP A 94 4.92 -13.42 -5.56
C ASP A 94 4.37 -12.46 -6.63
N LEU A 95 3.36 -11.66 -6.27
CA LEU A 95 2.70 -10.70 -7.16
C LEU A 95 3.46 -9.36 -7.23
N ILE A 96 4.19 -8.99 -6.19
CA ILE A 96 4.90 -7.70 -6.11
C ILE A 96 6.21 -7.71 -6.90
N VAL A 97 6.65 -6.52 -7.32
CA VAL A 97 7.96 -6.30 -7.94
C VAL A 97 9.11 -6.84 -7.06
N PRO A 98 10.15 -7.47 -7.65
CA PRO A 98 11.18 -8.22 -6.91
C PRO A 98 11.83 -7.48 -5.73
N PHE A 99 12.11 -6.18 -5.90
CA PHE A 99 12.81 -5.38 -4.88
C PHE A 99 11.94 -5.00 -3.67
N LYS A 100 10.61 -5.18 -3.75
CA LYS A 100 9.69 -4.98 -2.61
C LYS A 100 9.29 -6.30 -1.92
N ARG A 101 9.70 -7.46 -2.43
CA ARG A 101 9.27 -8.76 -1.89
C ARG A 101 9.57 -8.93 -0.41
N GLU A 102 10.76 -8.52 0.00
CA GLU A 102 11.17 -8.64 1.40
C GLU A 102 10.36 -7.71 2.32
N LEU A 103 10.09 -6.48 1.86
CA LEU A 103 9.18 -5.57 2.56
C LEU A 103 7.80 -6.19 2.74
N TYR A 104 7.25 -6.84 1.70
CA TYR A 104 5.95 -7.50 1.78
C TYR A 104 5.96 -8.70 2.74
N ARG A 105 7.05 -9.48 2.81
CA ARG A 105 7.19 -10.55 3.81
C ARG A 105 7.18 -10.01 5.24
N GLN A 106 7.92 -8.93 5.48
CA GLN A 106 7.93 -8.25 6.78
C GLN A 106 6.54 -7.73 7.12
N LEU A 107 5.89 -7.03 6.18
CA LEU A 107 4.53 -6.53 6.34
C LEU A 107 3.51 -7.62 6.73
N LEU A 108 3.60 -8.78 6.09
CA LEU A 108 2.74 -9.93 6.42
C LEU A 108 3.04 -10.51 7.81
N ALA A 109 4.31 -10.51 8.24
CA ALA A 109 4.68 -10.92 9.59
C ALA A 109 4.14 -9.93 10.64
N GLU A 110 4.24 -8.62 10.39
CA GLU A 110 3.71 -7.57 11.27
C GLU A 110 2.20 -7.68 11.46
N PHE A 111 1.47 -8.09 10.42
CA PHE A 111 0.00 -8.23 10.48
C PHE A 111 -0.48 -9.68 10.68
N ALA A 112 0.40 -10.63 10.98
CA ALA A 112 0.07 -12.04 11.03
C ALA A 112 -1.11 -12.36 11.98
N GLU A 113 -1.18 -11.68 13.13
CA GLU A 113 -2.26 -11.86 14.11
C GLU A 113 -3.65 -11.44 13.60
N TYR A 114 -3.70 -10.54 12.62
CA TYR A 114 -4.94 -10.04 12.02
C TYR A 114 -5.33 -10.79 10.74
N LEU A 115 -4.37 -11.46 10.10
CA LEU A 115 -4.53 -12.12 8.80
C LEU A 115 -4.80 -13.62 8.90
N THR A 116 -4.72 -14.21 10.10
CA THR A 116 -4.88 -15.65 10.35
C THR A 116 -6.27 -16.05 10.88
N GLY A 117 -7.31 -15.28 10.51
CA GLY A 117 -8.71 -15.56 10.84
C GLY A 117 -9.41 -16.48 9.85
#